data_AF-A0A931Y876-F1
#
_entry.id   AF-A0A931Y876-F1
#
_cell.length_a   1.000
_cell.length_b   1.000
_cell.length_c   1.000
_cell.angle_alpha   90.00
_cell.angle_beta   90.00
_cell.angle_gamma   90.00
#
_symmetry.space_group_name_H-M   'P 1'
#
loop_
_entity.id
_entity.type
_entity.pdbx_description
1 polymer ?
#
loop_
_entity_poly.entity_id
_entity_poly.type
_entity_poly.pdbx_seq_one_letter_code
_entity_poly.pdbx_strand_id
1 'polypeptide(L)'
;MTQNLSLNHKDIISRTQIAFSLVSIIPVLVIFYMVQMDGPFISSTHKNLVLVSVITAVICTLGWHLIKGINRDVLNKLVQQEKLTALGQLAAGVAHEINNPLCIVLGNIQLLSKEAGQSGYKGTLDIIENEIDRCAGIVSDLLEFSRHVEPEFREVDINRLLDGTMHARQWKTEGY
;
A
#
# COMPACT_ATOMS: atom_id res chain seq x y z
N MET A 1 16.09 3.52 -10.33
CA MET A 1 15.05 3.53 -11.41
C MET A 1 13.81 4.33 -10.99
N THR A 2 13.31 4.17 -9.76
CA THR A 2 12.17 4.91 -9.16
C THR A 2 12.32 6.44 -9.12
N GLN A 3 13.54 6.96 -8.92
CA GLN A 3 13.79 8.40 -8.85
C GLN A 3 13.50 9.12 -10.19
N ASN A 4 13.77 8.46 -11.32
CA ASN A 4 13.54 8.98 -12.68
C ASN A 4 12.05 9.04 -13.03
N LEU A 5 11.25 8.05 -12.59
CA LEU A 5 9.79 8.07 -12.75
C LEU A 5 9.14 9.19 -11.92
N SER A 6 9.61 9.44 -10.69
CA SER A 6 9.06 10.53 -9.87
C SER A 6 9.34 11.92 -10.44
N LEU A 7 10.51 12.10 -11.08
CA LEU A 7 10.89 13.34 -11.75
C LEU A 7 10.03 13.57 -13.00
N ASN A 8 9.89 12.55 -13.86
CA ASN A 8 9.02 12.63 -15.03
C ASN A 8 7.55 12.88 -14.66
N HIS A 9 7.03 12.25 -13.60
CA HIS A 9 5.64 12.44 -13.18
C HIS A 9 5.38 13.84 -12.63
N LYS A 10 6.33 14.42 -11.87
CA LYS A 10 6.24 15.81 -11.40
C LYS A 10 6.30 16.81 -12.57
N ASP A 11 7.12 16.53 -13.58
CA ASP A 11 7.22 17.37 -14.78
C ASP A 11 5.99 17.28 -15.68
N ILE A 12 5.38 16.11 -15.82
CA ILE A 12 4.13 15.95 -16.56
C ILE A 12 2.99 16.68 -15.82
N ILE A 13 2.91 16.55 -14.49
CA ILE A 13 1.93 17.27 -13.68
C ILE A 13 2.15 18.78 -13.79
N SER A 14 3.39 19.28 -13.73
CA SER A 14 3.66 20.72 -13.80
C SER A 14 3.30 21.28 -15.18
N ARG A 15 3.65 20.59 -16.26
CA ARG A 15 3.31 21.00 -17.64
C ARG A 15 1.80 21.01 -17.88
N THR A 16 1.09 19.99 -17.40
CA THR A 16 -0.38 19.93 -17.52
C THR A 16 -1.06 20.97 -16.64
N GLN A 17 -0.56 21.24 -15.43
CA GLN A 17 -1.08 22.29 -14.56
C GLN A 17 -0.94 23.70 -15.17
N ILE A 18 0.17 23.98 -15.87
CA ILE A 18 0.37 25.23 -16.60
C ILE A 18 -0.66 25.35 -17.73
N ALA A 19 -0.88 24.31 -18.53
CA ALA A 19 -1.87 24.32 -19.62
C ALA A 19 -3.29 24.58 -19.10
N PHE A 20 -3.69 23.95 -17.99
CA PHE A 20 -5.00 24.20 -17.36
C PHE A 20 -5.13 25.62 -16.79
N SER A 21 -4.05 26.18 -16.25
CA SER A 21 -4.05 27.56 -15.72
C SER A 21 -4.27 28.59 -16.82
N LEU A 22 -3.76 28.33 -18.04
CA LEU A 22 -3.99 29.19 -19.20
C LEU A 22 -5.46 29.19 -19.67
N VAL A 23 -6.15 28.05 -19.60
CA VAL A 23 -7.59 27.96 -19.94
C VAL A 23 -8.44 28.81 -18.99
N SER A 24 -8.04 28.91 -17.72
CA SER A 24 -8.75 29.73 -16.72
C SER A 24 -8.60 31.25 -16.94
N ILE A 25 -7.73 31.70 -17.86
CA ILE A 25 -7.54 33.12 -18.20
C ILE A 25 -8.58 33.58 -19.24
N ILE A 26 -9.13 32.66 -20.03
CA ILE A 26 -10.10 32.96 -21.10
C ILE A 26 -11.32 33.75 -20.59
N PRO A 27 -11.97 33.40 -19.46
CA PRO A 27 -13.10 34.17 -18.92
C PRO A 27 -12.71 35.60 -18.56
N VAL A 28 -11.51 35.80 -18.02
CA VAL A 28 -11.00 37.12 -17.62
C VAL A 28 -10.79 38.00 -18.86
N LEU A 29 -10.25 37.43 -19.93
CA LEU A 29 -10.07 38.13 -21.22
C LEU A 29 -11.41 38.46 -21.88
N VAL A 30 -12.39 37.55 -21.81
CA VAL A 30 -13.75 37.80 -22.32
C VAL A 30 -14.40 38.93 -21.55
N ILE A 31 -14.33 38.94 -20.22
CA ILE A 31 -14.87 40.02 -19.38
C ILE A 31 -14.17 41.35 -19.68
N PHE A 32 -12.83 41.33 -19.80
CA PHE A 32 -12.06 42.53 -20.14
C PHE A 32 -12.46 43.11 -21.50
N TYR A 33 -12.59 42.26 -22.53
CA TYR A 33 -13.05 42.68 -23.85
C TYR A 33 -14.48 43.24 -23.82
N MET A 34 -15.36 42.67 -22.99
CA MET A 34 -16.72 43.19 -22.78
C MET A 34 -16.74 44.59 -22.16
N VAL A 35 -15.84 44.87 -21.20
CA VAL A 35 -15.77 46.17 -20.53
C VAL A 35 -15.26 47.28 -21.46
N GLN A 36 -14.41 46.96 -22.44
CA GLN A 36 -13.84 47.93 -23.39
C GLN A 36 -14.80 48.31 -24.54
N MET A 37 -15.89 47.56 -24.73
CA MET A 37 -16.92 47.87 -25.73
C MET A 37 -17.94 48.87 -25.16
N ASP A 38 -17.74 50.17 -25.41
CA ASP A 38 -18.65 51.28 -25.03
C ASP A 38 -19.97 51.28 -25.84
N GLY A 39 -20.76 50.19 -25.77
CA GLY A 39 -22.05 50.08 -26.45
C GLY A 39 -23.18 49.57 -25.54
N PRO A 40 -24.45 49.98 -25.74
CA PRO A 40 -25.60 49.56 -24.94
C PRO A 40 -26.03 48.09 -25.20
N PHE A 41 -25.14 47.29 -25.77
CA PHE A 41 -25.36 45.92 -26.20
C PHE A 41 -24.98 44.94 -25.09
N ILE A 42 -25.47 45.14 -23.87
CA ILE A 42 -25.61 44.03 -22.90
C ILE A 42 -26.83 43.19 -23.33
N SER A 43 -26.79 42.62 -24.53
CA SER A 43 -27.80 41.68 -25.00
C SER A 43 -27.57 40.31 -24.34
N SER A 44 -28.61 39.46 -24.29
CA SER A 44 -28.57 38.13 -23.66
C SER A 44 -27.39 37.25 -24.13
N THR A 45 -26.86 37.50 -25.33
CA THR A 45 -25.70 36.80 -25.90
C THR A 45 -24.42 36.96 -25.07
N HIS A 46 -24.17 38.15 -24.52
CA HIS A 46 -22.95 38.42 -23.73
C HIS A 46 -22.98 37.74 -22.36
N LYS A 47 -24.17 37.68 -21.73
CA LYS A 47 -24.37 36.97 -20.46
C LYS A 47 -24.14 35.47 -20.62
N ASN A 48 -24.64 34.88 -21.71
CA ASN A 48 -24.44 33.46 -22.00
C ASN A 48 -22.97 33.12 -22.27
N LEU A 49 -22.23 34.00 -22.97
CA LEU A 49 -20.80 33.79 -23.25
C LEU A 49 -19.96 33.78 -21.97
N VAL A 50 -20.21 34.73 -21.06
CA VAL A 50 -19.52 34.78 -19.76
C VAL A 50 -19.86 33.54 -18.94
N LEU A 51 -21.14 33.15 -18.87
CA LEU A 51 -21.58 31.96 -18.14
C LEU A 51 -20.89 30.68 -18.64
N VAL A 52 -20.84 30.45 -19.96
CA VAL A 52 -20.18 29.28 -20.56
C VAL A 52 -18.68 29.26 -20.25
N SER A 53 -18.01 30.41 -20.31
CA SER A 53 -16.58 30.50 -20.00
C SER A 53 -16.26 30.17 -18.53
N VAL A 54 -17.09 30.66 -17.59
CA VAL A 54 -16.95 30.40 -16.16
C VAL A 54 -17.22 28.92 -15.84
N ILE A 55 -18.28 28.35 -16.41
CA ILE A 55 -18.60 26.92 -16.23
C ILE A 55 -17.45 26.05 -16.75
N THR A 56 -16.91 26.38 -17.92
CA THR A 56 -15.78 25.65 -18.52
C THR A 56 -14.55 25.71 -17.61
N ALA A 57 -14.20 26.89 -17.08
CA ALA A 57 -13.08 27.05 -16.15
C ALA A 57 -13.26 26.20 -14.88
N VAL A 58 -14.45 26.23 -14.27
CA VAL A 58 -14.76 25.44 -13.07
C VAL A 58 -14.65 23.94 -13.33
N ILE A 59 -15.21 23.44 -14.44
CA ILE A 59 -15.13 22.02 -14.83
C ILE A 59 -13.67 21.60 -15.02
N CYS A 60 -12.87 22.42 -15.72
CA CYS A 60 -11.46 22.17 -15.93
C CYS A 60 -10.67 22.13 -14.62
N THR A 61 -10.91 23.07 -13.70
CA THR A 61 -10.24 23.10 -12.39
C THR A 61 -10.61 21.91 -11.51
N LEU A 62 -11.90 21.55 -11.45
CA LEU A 62 -12.37 20.41 -10.66
C LEU A 62 -11.87 19.08 -11.23
N GLY A 63 -11.95 18.90 -12.55
CA GLY A 63 -11.43 17.72 -13.23
C GLY A 63 -9.94 17.52 -12.95
N TRP A 64 -9.15 18.60 -13.01
CA TRP A 64 -7.74 18.56 -12.63
C TRP A 64 -7.52 18.14 -11.17
N HIS A 65 -8.29 18.70 -10.23
CA HIS A 65 -8.15 18.37 -8.81
C HIS A 65 -8.45 16.89 -8.54
N LEU A 66 -9.49 16.34 -9.18
CA LEU A 66 -9.85 14.92 -9.08
C LEU A 66 -8.76 14.01 -9.65
N ILE A 67 -8.26 14.30 -10.86
CA ILE A 67 -7.21 13.50 -11.52
C ILE A 67 -5.93 13.51 -10.68
N LYS A 68 -5.56 14.69 -10.14
CA LYS A 68 -4.39 14.83 -9.27
C LYS A 68 -4.55 14.06 -7.96
N GLY A 69 -5.75 14.06 -7.38
CA GLY A 69 -6.08 13.29 -6.18
C GLY A 69 -5.90 11.78 -6.41
N ILE A 70 -6.55 11.25 -7.45
CA ILE A 70 -6.52 9.82 -7.80
C ILE A 70 -5.08 9.35 -8.07
N ASN A 71 -4.31 10.08 -8.87
CA ASN A 71 -2.94 9.71 -9.18
C ASN A 71 -2.04 9.64 -7.93
N ARG A 72 -2.27 10.52 -6.95
CA ARG A 72 -1.50 10.51 -5.70
C ARG A 72 -1.78 9.26 -4.88
N ASP A 73 -3.05 8.87 -4.77
CA ASP A 73 -3.45 7.70 -4.00
C ASP A 73 -2.98 6.40 -4.64
N VAL A 74 -3.08 6.30 -5.97
CA VAL A 74 -2.54 5.16 -6.73
C VAL A 74 -1.03 5.07 -6.56
N LEU A 75 -0.30 6.19 -6.70
CA LEU A 75 1.15 6.19 -6.56
C LEU A 75 1.59 5.81 -5.13
N ASN A 76 0.90 6.29 -4.10
CA ASN A 76 1.18 5.92 -2.71
C ASN A 76 0.98 4.42 -2.48
N LYS A 77 -0.11 3.85 -3.01
CA LYS A 77 -0.38 2.41 -2.92
C LYS A 77 0.70 1.59 -3.64
N LEU A 78 1.10 2.01 -4.84
CA LEU A 78 2.18 1.35 -5.60
C LEU A 78 3.51 1.38 -4.86
N VAL A 79 3.90 2.54 -4.30
CA VAL A 79 5.13 2.64 -3.50
C VAL A 79 5.08 1.74 -2.26
N GLN A 80 3.93 1.66 -1.60
CA GLN A 80 3.76 0.78 -0.44
C GLN A 80 3.85 -0.69 -0.84
N GLN A 81 3.24 -1.06 -1.97
CA GLN A 81 3.34 -2.41 -2.53
C GLN A 81 4.78 -2.77 -2.92
N GLU A 82 5.48 -1.90 -3.64
CA GLU A 82 6.89 -2.12 -3.99
C GLU A 82 7.77 -2.32 -2.75
N LYS A 83 7.55 -1.53 -1.69
CA LYS A 83 8.25 -1.69 -0.41
C LYS A 83 7.97 -3.03 0.23
N LEU A 84 6.71 -3.46 0.29
CA LEU A 84 6.33 -4.76 0.86
C LEU A 84 6.91 -5.93 0.05
N THR A 85 6.87 -5.86 -1.28
CA THR A 85 7.48 -6.87 -2.16
C THR A 85 8.98 -6.96 -1.96
N ALA A 86 9.68 -5.82 -1.92
CA ALA A 86 11.12 -5.79 -1.66
C ALA A 86 11.45 -6.34 -0.27
N LEU A 87 10.65 -5.98 0.74
CA LEU A 87 10.78 -6.53 2.09
C LEU A 87 10.59 -8.05 2.10
N GLY A 88 9.63 -8.58 1.34
CA GLY A 88 9.37 -10.02 1.27
C GLY A 88 10.42 -10.82 0.53
N GLN A 89 10.98 -10.27 -0.54
CA GLN A 89 12.13 -10.88 -1.21
C GLN A 89 13.36 -10.92 -0.30
N LEU A 90 13.63 -9.84 0.44
CA LEU A 90 14.71 -9.81 1.43
C LEU A 90 14.44 -10.74 2.61
N ALA A 91 13.22 -10.73 3.16
CA ALA A 91 12.82 -11.61 4.23
C ALA A 91 12.96 -13.08 3.80
N ALA A 92 12.58 -13.46 2.58
CA ALA A 92 12.73 -14.82 2.05
C ALA A 92 14.18 -15.31 2.06
N GLY A 93 15.11 -14.47 1.60
CA GLY A 93 16.54 -14.80 1.63
C GLY A 93 17.07 -14.90 3.07
N VAL A 94 16.80 -13.88 3.88
CA VAL A 94 17.28 -13.80 5.28
C VAL A 94 16.68 -14.90 6.14
N ALA A 95 15.42 -15.26 5.92
CA ALA A 95 14.74 -16.30 6.68
C ALA A 95 15.38 -17.67 6.49
N HIS A 96 15.71 -18.02 5.25
CA HIS A 96 16.41 -19.27 4.98
C HIS A 96 17.81 -19.27 5.61
N GLU A 97 18.50 -18.14 5.60
CA GLU A 97 19.82 -17.99 6.21
C GLU A 97 19.81 -17.95 7.74
N ILE A 98 18.72 -17.50 8.38
CA ILE A 98 18.55 -17.48 9.85
C ILE A 98 18.02 -18.82 10.37
N ASN A 99 17.07 -19.44 9.66
CA ASN A 99 16.54 -20.75 10.07
C ASN A 99 17.63 -21.82 10.09
N ASN A 100 18.63 -21.73 9.20
CA ASN A 100 19.74 -22.68 9.16
C ASN A 100 20.58 -22.73 10.45
N PRO A 101 21.19 -21.63 10.95
CA PRO A 101 21.93 -21.62 12.20
C PRO A 101 21.03 -21.90 13.41
N LEU A 102 19.77 -21.44 13.42
CA LEU A 102 18.82 -21.78 14.48
C LEU A 102 18.62 -23.29 14.60
N CYS A 103 18.41 -23.97 13.47
CA CYS A 103 18.24 -25.43 13.44
C CYS A 103 19.50 -26.16 13.92
N ILE A 104 20.69 -25.65 13.58
CA ILE A 104 21.97 -26.20 14.08
C ILE A 104 22.10 -26.01 15.60
N VAL A 105 21.78 -24.83 16.13
CA VAL A 105 21.86 -24.56 17.57
C VAL A 105 20.84 -25.42 18.33
N LEU A 106 19.62 -25.55 17.82
CA LEU A 106 18.58 -26.43 18.36
C LEU A 106 19.06 -27.89 18.43
N GLY A 107 19.64 -28.40 17.33
CA GLY A 107 20.18 -29.76 17.30
C GLY A 107 21.30 -30.00 18.33
N ASN A 108 22.18 -29.00 18.55
CA ASN A 108 23.21 -29.07 19.58
C ASN A 108 22.62 -29.06 20.99
N ILE A 109 21.59 -28.25 21.24
CA ILE A 109 20.88 -28.21 22.53
C ILE A 109 20.19 -29.54 22.81
N GLN A 110 19.53 -30.14 21.82
CA GLN A 110 18.89 -31.44 21.96
C GLN A 110 19.90 -32.56 22.26
N LEU A 111 21.07 -32.55 21.61
CA LEU A 111 22.20 -33.44 21.92
C LEU A 111 22.69 -33.25 23.36
N LEU A 112 22.96 -32.00 23.75
CA LEU A 112 23.38 -31.66 25.11
C LEU A 112 22.34 -32.03 26.15
N SER A 113 21.05 -31.84 25.88
CA SER A 113 19.95 -32.19 26.79
C SER A 113 19.86 -33.71 27.00
N LYS A 114 20.12 -34.48 25.93
CA LYS A 114 20.17 -35.94 25.99
C LYS A 114 21.38 -36.47 26.77
N GLU A 115 22.54 -35.81 26.65
CA GLU A 115 23.77 -36.17 27.38
C GLU A 115 23.77 -35.66 28.83
N ALA A 116 23.09 -34.53 29.09
CA ALA A 116 23.05 -33.86 30.38
C ALA A 116 22.34 -34.65 31.49
N GLY A 117 21.48 -35.63 31.17
CA GLY A 117 20.83 -36.49 32.16
C GLY A 117 20.13 -35.70 33.29
N GLN A 118 20.50 -35.94 34.56
CA GLN A 118 20.03 -35.19 35.75
C GLN A 118 20.88 -33.94 36.09
N SER A 119 21.78 -33.49 35.22
CA SER A 119 22.57 -32.29 35.49
C SER A 119 21.68 -31.04 35.55
N GLY A 120 22.06 -30.07 36.39
CA GLY A 120 21.30 -28.84 36.66
C GLY A 120 21.10 -27.89 35.46
N TYR A 121 21.57 -28.26 34.27
CA TYR A 121 21.49 -27.44 33.05
C TYR A 121 20.27 -27.74 32.18
N LYS A 122 19.49 -28.79 32.49
CA LYS A 122 18.32 -29.18 31.70
C LYS A 122 17.30 -28.05 31.53
N GLY A 123 16.98 -27.33 32.61
CA GLY A 123 16.07 -26.19 32.54
C GLY A 123 16.60 -25.03 31.69
N THR A 124 17.92 -24.81 31.66
CA THR A 124 18.53 -23.78 30.80
C THR A 124 18.49 -24.19 29.32
N LEU A 125 18.71 -25.48 29.02
CA LEU A 125 18.64 -26.01 27.66
C LEU A 125 17.21 -25.92 27.10
N ASP A 126 16.19 -26.26 27.90
CA ASP A 126 14.78 -26.14 27.51
C ASP A 126 14.38 -24.68 27.21
N ILE A 127 14.93 -23.70 27.95
CA ILE A 127 14.69 -22.27 27.69
C ILE A 127 15.31 -21.84 26.36
N ILE A 128 16.54 -22.27 26.07
CA ILE A 128 17.22 -21.88 24.82
C ILE A 128 16.54 -22.54 23.61
N GLU A 129 16.11 -23.80 23.73
CA GLU A 129 15.30 -24.50 22.72
C GLU A 129 14.01 -23.72 22.41
N ASN A 130 13.24 -23.33 23.42
CA ASN A 130 12.03 -22.53 23.24
C ASN A 130 12.28 -21.16 22.59
N GLU A 131 13.37 -20.45 22.93
CA GLU A 131 13.67 -19.15 22.31
C GLU A 131 14.12 -19.29 20.85
N ILE A 132 14.74 -20.41 20.48
CA ILE A 132 15.10 -20.70 19.09
C ILE A 132 13.85 -20.96 18.25
N ASP A 133 12.93 -21.78 18.75
CA ASP A 133 11.66 -22.04 18.07
C ASP A 133 10.83 -20.76 17.92
N ARG A 134 10.83 -19.92 18.96
CA ARG A 134 10.18 -18.60 18.91
C ARG A 134 10.80 -17.69 17.86
N CYS A 135 12.13 -17.67 17.72
CA CYS A 135 12.81 -16.91 16.67
C CYS A 135 12.45 -17.42 15.27
N ALA A 136 12.42 -18.74 15.06
CA ALA A 136 12.01 -19.34 13.79
C ALA A 136 10.55 -19.01 13.41
N GLY A 137 9.66 -18.95 14.42
CA GLY A 137 8.28 -18.49 14.28
C GLY A 137 8.18 -17.03 13.84
N ILE A 138 8.88 -16.11 14.50
CA ILE A 138 8.89 -14.67 14.14
C ILE A 138 9.37 -14.45 12.70
N VAL A 139 10.39 -15.20 12.28
CA VAL A 139 10.90 -15.16 10.91
C VAL A 139 9.84 -15.64 9.91
N SER A 140 9.10 -16.70 10.24
CA SER A 140 8.01 -17.21 9.39
C SER A 140 6.83 -16.23 9.31
N ASP A 141 6.43 -15.62 10.42
CA ASP A 141 5.34 -14.63 10.44
C ASP A 141 5.70 -13.39 9.60
N LEU A 142 6.97 -12.95 9.66
CA LEU A 142 7.46 -11.85 8.83
C LEU A 142 7.40 -12.19 7.34
N LEU A 143 7.72 -13.43 6.97
CA LEU A 143 7.59 -13.91 5.59
C LEU A 143 6.15 -13.92 5.11
N GLU A 144 5.24 -14.45 5.93
CA GLU A 144 3.82 -14.53 5.59
C GLU A 144 3.23 -13.13 5.41
N PHE A 145 3.55 -12.21 6.32
CA PHE A 145 3.14 -10.81 6.21
C PHE A 145 3.67 -10.12 4.95
N SER A 146 4.88 -10.48 4.53
CA SER A 146 5.52 -9.91 3.35
C SER A 146 4.99 -10.47 2.02
N ARG A 147 4.26 -11.59 2.07
CA ARG A 147 3.72 -12.26 0.88
C ARG A 147 2.43 -11.56 0.43
N HIS A 148 2.47 -10.95 -0.75
CA HIS A 148 1.25 -10.41 -1.38
C HIS A 148 0.38 -11.58 -1.87
N VAL A 149 -0.72 -11.86 -1.17
CA VAL A 149 -1.77 -12.73 -1.70
C VAL A 149 -2.76 -11.81 -2.44
N GLU A 150 -2.79 -11.90 -3.76
CA GLU A 150 -3.92 -11.32 -4.50
C GLU A 150 -5.20 -11.99 -3.99
N PRO A 151 -6.20 -11.23 -3.52
CA PRO A 151 -7.43 -11.82 -3.04
C PRO A 151 -8.13 -12.54 -4.19
N GLU A 152 -8.14 -13.89 -4.14
CA GLU A 152 -8.93 -14.71 -5.04
C GLU A 152 -10.41 -14.61 -4.65
N PHE A 153 -11.20 -13.96 -5.49
CA PHE A 153 -12.65 -14.01 -5.40
C PHE A 153 -13.12 -15.33 -5.99
N ARG A 154 -13.52 -16.25 -5.12
CA ARG A 154 -14.16 -17.51 -5.49
C ARG A 154 -15.54 -17.60 -4.86
N GLU A 155 -16.45 -18.31 -5.52
CA GLU A 155 -17.75 -18.62 -4.92
C GLU A 155 -17.53 -19.53 -3.71
N VAL A 156 -18.01 -19.11 -2.53
CA VAL A 156 -17.81 -19.84 -1.28
C VAL A 156 -19.16 -20.14 -0.65
N ASP A 157 -19.37 -21.39 -0.27
CA ASP A 157 -20.49 -21.78 0.58
C ASP A 157 -20.23 -21.27 2.02
N ILE A 158 -21.03 -20.29 2.43
CA ILE A 158 -20.92 -19.62 3.74
C ILE A 158 -21.11 -20.62 4.88
N ASN A 159 -21.97 -21.64 4.72
CA ASN A 159 -22.21 -22.63 5.77
C ASN A 159 -20.97 -23.48 6.01
N ARG A 160 -20.29 -23.91 4.94
CA ARG A 160 -19.00 -24.64 5.05
C ARG A 160 -17.89 -23.79 5.65
N LEU A 161 -17.87 -22.49 5.39
CA LEU A 161 -16.88 -21.57 5.97
C LEU A 161 -17.08 -21.42 7.49
N LEU A 162 -18.33 -21.34 7.94
CA LEU A 162 -18.70 -21.27 9.35
C LEU A 162 -18.33 -22.57 10.10
N ASP A 163 -18.59 -23.73 9.52
CA ASP A 163 -18.22 -25.01 10.14
C ASP A 163 -16.69 -25.14 10.29
N GLY A 164 -15.92 -24.73 9.29
CA GLY A 164 -14.46 -24.76 9.34
C GLY A 164 -13.86 -23.83 10.42
N THR A 165 -14.47 -22.66 10.62
CA THR A 165 -14.02 -21.68 11.63
C THR A 165 -14.45 -22.08 13.05
N MET A 166 -15.60 -22.75 13.20
CA MET A 166 -16.08 -23.31 14.48
C MET A 166 -15.18 -24.46 14.97
N HIS A 167 -14.79 -25.38 14.09
CA HIS A 167 -13.86 -26.47 14.44
C HIS A 167 -12.45 -25.97 14.79
N ALA A 168 -11.92 -24.99 14.05
CA ALA A 168 -10.61 -24.40 14.37
C ALA A 168 -10.57 -23.72 15.75
N ARG A 169 -11.72 -23.22 16.23
CA ARG A 169 -11.84 -22.60 17.55
C ARG A 169 -11.94 -23.63 18.68
N GLN A 170 -12.61 -24.76 18.46
CA GLN A 170 -12.69 -25.85 19.44
C GLN A 170 -11.32 -26.51 19.71
N TRP A 171 -10.47 -26.63 18.69
CA TRP A 171 -9.12 -27.20 18.84
C TRP A 171 -8.20 -26.36 19.75
N LYS A 172 -8.43 -25.05 19.83
CA LYS A 172 -7.68 -24.14 20.74
C LYS A 172 -8.20 -24.14 22.18
N THR A 173 -9.38 -24.70 22.44
CA THR A 173 -9.99 -24.73 23.78
C THR A 173 -9.87 -26.07 24.50
N GLU A 174 -9.52 -27.15 23.80
CA GLU A 174 -9.40 -28.51 24.37
C GLU A 174 -7.94 -28.97 24.59
N GLY A 175 -6.96 -28.10 24.32
CA GLY A 175 -5.52 -28.36 24.48
C GLY A 175 -4.90 -27.84 25.78
N TYR A 176 -5.61 -27.91 26.91
CA TYR A 176 -5.09 -27.66 28.26
C TYR A 176 -5.39 -28.85 29.19
#